data_AF-A0A0D0AYE5-F1
#
_entry.id   AF-A0A0D0AYE5-F1
#
_cell.length_a   1.000
_cell.length_b   1.000
_cell.length_c   1.000
_cell.angle_alpha   90.00
_cell.angle_beta   90.00
_cell.angle_gamma   90.00
#
_symmetry.space_group_name_H-M   'P 1'
#
loop_
_entity.id
_entity.type
_entity.pdbx_description
1 polymer ?
#
loop_
_entity_poly.entity_id
_entity_poly.type
_entity_poly.pdbx_seq_one_letter_code
_entity_poly.pdbx_strand_id
1 'polypeptide(L)'
;WTLHCPDCKDWCQTSIPSGLMLWHEGQFSSLASHRGSKRCVQAATRQRNKQSRTNDVRLLSRSHSLITAFSPSHCRSPPPPSDNCPGIEVVWPDDLRPFLMLFPWGRYHSGPDALPYTIDITQPSAPRARSKYCTHTRFQGSACDECTDVHRHILHLSEIARDPKQHTNYKYLGLGHLQDIAKTYAEQIKVLKLQVRVHSL
;
A
#
# COMPACT_ATOMS: atom_id res chain seq x y z
N TRP A 1 -24.14 4.27 7.23
CA TRP A 1 -23.37 3.65 8.34
C TRP A 1 -22.43 4.70 8.91
N THR A 2 -22.07 4.63 10.19
CA THR A 2 -21.09 5.55 10.80
C THR A 2 -19.78 4.80 11.04
N LEU A 3 -18.66 5.40 10.65
CA LEU A 3 -17.31 4.87 10.89
C LEU A 3 -16.51 5.87 11.71
N HIS A 4 -15.66 5.35 12.61
CA HIS A 4 -14.83 6.18 13.46
C HIS A 4 -13.49 6.51 12.76
N CYS A 5 -13.21 7.79 12.55
CA CYS A 5 -11.98 8.21 11.88
C CYS A 5 -10.77 8.10 12.83
N PRO A 6 -9.68 7.40 12.44
CA PRO A 6 -8.52 7.23 13.31
C PRO A 6 -7.73 8.53 13.53
N ASP A 7 -7.77 9.47 12.59
CA ASP A 7 -6.99 10.72 12.61
C ASP A 7 -7.65 11.81 13.46
N CYS A 8 -8.94 12.10 13.22
CA CYS A 8 -9.65 13.17 13.93
C CYS A 8 -10.51 12.69 15.11
N LYS A 9 -10.72 11.37 15.26
CA LYS A 9 -11.58 10.73 16.28
C LYS A 9 -13.07 11.10 16.18
N ASP A 10 -13.52 11.60 15.04
CA ASP A 10 -14.95 11.87 14.79
C ASP A 10 -15.65 10.68 14.13
N TRP A 11 -16.95 10.54 14.41
CA TRP A 11 -17.85 9.61 13.74
C TRP A 11 -18.31 10.20 12.40
N CYS A 12 -18.07 9.46 11.32
CA CYS A 12 -18.30 9.91 9.95
C CYS A 12 -19.37 9.06 9.28
N GLN A 13 -20.40 9.70 8.70
CA GLN A 13 -21.35 8.98 7.86
C GLN A 13 -20.68 8.56 6.54
N THR A 14 -20.73 7.27 6.25
CA THR A 14 -20.40 6.73 4.94
C THR A 14 -21.69 6.41 4.20
N SER A 15 -21.82 6.96 2.99
CA SER A 15 -22.84 6.54 2.03
C SER A 15 -22.27 5.40 1.20
N ILE A 16 -22.97 4.26 1.24
CA ILE A 16 -22.84 3.24 0.20
C ILE A 16 -23.95 3.57 -0.81
N PRO A 17 -23.67 3.66 -2.11
CA PRO A 17 -24.73 3.63 -3.10
C PRO A 17 -25.55 2.34 -2.89
N SER A 18 -26.80 2.49 -2.48
CA SER A 18 -27.72 1.41 -2.13
C SER A 18 -27.86 0.43 -3.30
N GLY A 19 -27.46 -0.83 -3.11
CA GLY A 19 -27.61 -1.89 -4.10
C GLY A 19 -26.70 -3.10 -3.91
N LEU A 20 -25.60 -2.98 -3.16
CA LEU A 20 -24.71 -4.10 -2.86
C LEU A 20 -25.12 -4.78 -1.55
N MET A 21 -25.56 -6.04 -1.62
CA MET A 21 -25.61 -6.90 -0.43
C MET A 21 -24.18 -7.23 -0.01
N LEU A 22 -23.92 -7.12 1.29
CA LEU A 22 -22.59 -7.17 1.87
C LEU A 22 -22.50 -8.42 2.70
N TRP A 23 -21.57 -9.29 2.33
CA TRP A 23 -21.55 -10.68 2.81
C TRP A 23 -20.57 -10.87 3.98
N HIS A 24 -19.71 -9.88 4.28
CA HIS A 24 -18.71 -9.98 5.36
C HIS A 24 -18.46 -8.67 6.13
N GLU A 25 -18.19 -8.80 7.42
CA GLU A 25 -17.64 -7.71 8.26
C GLU A 25 -16.25 -7.33 7.74
N GLY A 26 -16.08 -6.06 7.34
CA GLY A 26 -14.79 -5.54 6.82
C GLY A 26 -14.82 -5.03 5.37
N GLN A 27 -15.92 -5.18 4.64
CA GLN A 27 -16.06 -4.63 3.27
C GLN A 27 -16.16 -3.09 3.19
N PHE A 28 -16.02 -2.38 4.31
CA PHE A 28 -16.02 -0.91 4.36
C PHE A 28 -14.74 -0.34 4.95
N SER A 29 -14.00 0.38 4.11
CA SER A 29 -13.03 1.36 4.61
C SER A 29 -12.87 2.54 3.65
N SER A 30 -13.96 3.05 3.07
CA SER A 30 -13.89 4.35 2.38
C SER A 30 -14.03 5.48 3.39
N LEU A 31 -12.93 5.78 4.09
CA LEU A 31 -12.70 7.09 4.68
C LEU A 31 -12.26 8.11 3.61
N ALA A 32 -12.24 7.75 2.33
CA ALA A 32 -11.61 8.51 1.25
C ALA A 32 -12.18 9.94 1.10
N SER A 33 -13.48 10.13 1.35
CA SER A 33 -14.11 11.45 1.30
C SER A 33 -13.88 12.29 2.56
N HIS A 34 -13.56 11.65 3.69
CA HIS A 34 -13.38 12.32 4.97
C HIS A 34 -11.89 12.61 5.27
N ARG A 35 -11.02 11.62 5.09
CA ARG A 35 -9.60 11.68 5.42
C ARG A 35 -8.89 12.68 4.50
N GLY A 36 -8.23 13.68 5.08
CA GLY A 36 -7.61 14.77 4.33
C GLY A 36 -8.54 15.93 3.97
N SER A 37 -9.85 15.82 4.24
CA SER A 37 -10.76 16.97 4.13
C SER A 37 -10.34 18.08 5.10
N LYS A 38 -10.61 19.35 4.76
CA LYS A 38 -10.31 20.50 5.62
C LYS A 38 -10.87 20.33 7.04
N ARG A 39 -12.07 19.72 7.17
CA ARG A 39 -12.70 19.43 8.46
C ARG A 39 -11.93 18.38 9.26
N CYS A 40 -11.55 17.27 8.63
CA CYS A 40 -10.75 16.22 9.27
C CYS A 40 -9.39 16.75 9.74
N VAL A 41 -8.70 17.53 8.90
CA VAL A 41 -7.39 18.11 9.24
C VAL A 41 -7.51 19.10 10.40
N GLN A 42 -8.51 19.99 10.39
CA GLN A 42 -8.73 20.94 11.48
C GLN A 42 -9.07 20.24 12.81
N ALA A 43 -9.92 19.21 12.78
CA ALA A 43 -10.27 18.44 13.95
C ALA A 43 -9.06 17.67 14.52
N ALA A 44 -8.27 17.03 13.66
CA ALA A 44 -7.03 16.34 14.06
C ALA A 44 -6.02 17.32 14.69
N THR A 45 -5.83 18.51 14.11
CA THR A 45 -4.94 19.55 14.68
C THR A 45 -5.44 20.05 16.03
N ARG A 46 -6.75 20.21 16.22
CA ARG A 46 -7.33 20.59 17.52
C ARG A 46 -7.09 19.53 18.59
N GLN A 47 -7.24 18.24 18.24
CA GLN A 47 -6.96 17.14 19.18
C GLN A 47 -5.48 17.10 19.57
N ARG A 48 -4.57 17.29 18.61
CA ARG A 48 -3.12 17.36 18.88
C ARG A 48 -2.75 18.52 19.81
N ASN A 49 -3.31 19.70 19.57
CA ASN A 49 -3.08 20.87 20.44
C ASN A 49 -3.71 20.71 21.83
N LYS A 50 -4.83 19.98 21.94
CA LYS A 50 -5.46 19.66 23.23
C LYS A 50 -4.60 18.70 24.06
N GLN A 51 -3.94 17.74 23.43
CA GLN A 51 -2.96 16.86 24.08
C GLN A 51 -1.67 17.59 24.49
N SER A 52 -1.20 18.57 23.71
CA SER A 52 -0.07 19.42 24.12
C SER A 52 -0.40 20.29 25.34
N ARG A 53 -1.64 20.80 25.46
CA ARG A 53 -2.06 21.63 26.60
C ARG A 53 -2.14 20.88 27.95
N THR A 54 -2.26 19.56 27.95
CA THR A 54 -2.22 18.74 29.18
C THR A 54 -0.82 18.42 29.67
N ASN A 55 0.23 18.67 28.87
CA ASN A 55 1.62 18.41 29.25
C ASN A 55 2.41 19.68 29.63
N ASP A 56 1.78 20.86 29.57
CA ASP A 56 2.47 22.14 29.70
C ASP A 56 2.29 22.78 31.09
N VAL A 57 2.54 21.97 32.13
CA VAL A 57 2.93 22.48 33.46
C VAL A 57 4.31 21.94 33.77
N ARG A 58 5.32 22.40 33.04
CA ARG A 58 6.67 22.66 33.56
C ARG A 58 7.54 23.27 32.47
N LEU A 59 8.12 24.42 32.82
CA LEU A 59 9.29 25.07 32.25
C LEU A 59 9.05 26.07 31.11
N LEU A 60 8.59 27.25 31.52
CA LEU A 60 9.02 28.53 30.95
C LEU A 60 10.54 28.70 31.10
N SER A 61 11.22 28.96 29.98
CA SER A 61 12.27 29.97 29.79
C SER A 61 13.36 29.46 28.85
N ARG A 62 13.48 30.03 27.66
CA ARG A 62 14.33 31.20 27.39
C ARG A 62 14.45 31.38 25.88
N SER A 63 14.17 32.60 25.45
CA SER A 63 14.20 33.09 24.08
C SER A 63 15.62 33.23 23.51
N HIS A 64 15.67 33.65 22.24
CA HIS A 64 16.81 34.14 21.42
C HIS A 64 17.58 33.07 20.65
N SER A 65 18.06 33.24 19.41
CA SER A 65 17.80 34.15 18.28
C SER A 65 18.80 33.72 17.19
N LEU A 66 18.40 33.85 15.92
CA LEU A 66 19.24 34.13 14.73
C LEU A 66 20.26 33.08 14.21
N ILE A 67 19.98 32.64 12.98
CA ILE A 67 20.84 32.69 11.78
C ILE A 67 22.35 32.74 12.06
N THR A 68 23.10 31.72 11.61
CA THR A 68 24.22 31.81 10.66
C THR A 68 25.00 30.48 10.67
N ALA A 69 25.32 29.98 9.47
CA ALA A 69 26.57 29.31 9.07
C ALA A 69 26.30 28.07 8.20
N PHE A 70 26.35 28.29 6.89
CA PHE A 70 26.80 27.28 5.95
C PHE A 70 28.16 26.76 6.42
N SER A 71 28.30 25.45 6.57
CA SER A 71 29.58 24.77 6.73
C SER A 71 29.70 23.64 5.72
N PRO A 72 30.92 23.36 5.26
CA PRO A 72 31.17 22.79 3.95
C PRO A 72 31.02 21.27 3.92
N SER A 73 30.78 20.81 2.70
CA SER A 73 30.71 19.44 2.20
C SER A 73 31.67 18.47 2.90
N HIS A 74 31.19 17.77 3.92
CA HIS A 74 31.80 16.51 4.33
C HIS A 74 31.31 15.41 3.39
N CYS A 75 32.20 14.91 2.53
CA CYS A 75 32.08 13.62 1.88
C CYS A 75 31.82 12.56 2.95
N ARG A 76 30.54 12.21 3.16
CA ARG A 76 30.18 11.07 4.00
C ARG A 76 30.60 9.81 3.25
N SER A 77 31.56 9.09 3.82
CA SER A 77 31.74 7.67 3.54
C SER A 77 30.40 6.94 3.63
N PRO A 78 30.15 5.91 2.80
CA PRO A 78 28.91 5.15 2.84
C PRO A 78 28.65 4.66 4.28
N PRO A 79 27.40 4.74 4.78
CA PRO A 79 27.08 4.25 6.11
C PRO A 79 27.51 2.77 6.22
N PRO A 80 28.03 2.33 7.38
CA PRO A 80 28.38 0.93 7.57
C PRO A 80 27.18 0.04 7.26
N PRO A 81 27.39 -1.19 6.76
CA PRO A 81 26.29 -2.11 6.47
C PRO A 81 25.46 -2.27 7.74
N SER A 82 24.20 -1.84 7.68
CA SER A 82 23.29 -1.99 8.80
C SER A 82 23.18 -3.47 9.13
N ASP A 83 23.41 -3.84 10.40
CA ASP A 83 23.43 -5.22 10.93
C ASP A 83 22.09 -5.99 10.85
N ASN A 84 21.17 -5.53 10.02
CA ASN A 84 19.82 -6.05 9.90
C ASN A 84 19.70 -6.93 8.66
N CYS A 85 18.85 -7.95 8.72
CA CYS A 85 18.50 -8.76 7.57
C CYS A 85 18.07 -7.87 6.39
N PRO A 86 18.80 -7.91 5.25
CA PRO A 86 18.53 -7.03 4.11
C PRO A 86 17.29 -7.47 3.32
N GLY A 87 16.73 -8.65 3.63
CA GLY A 87 15.69 -9.29 2.85
C GLY A 87 16.21 -9.85 1.53
N ILE A 88 15.29 -10.31 0.69
CA ILE A 88 15.60 -10.83 -0.64
C ILE A 88 15.29 -9.79 -1.71
N GLU A 89 16.01 -9.85 -2.82
CA GLU A 89 15.65 -9.07 -4.00
C GLU A 89 14.42 -9.69 -4.67
N VAL A 90 13.50 -8.83 -5.11
CA VAL A 90 12.32 -9.22 -5.87
C VAL A 90 12.73 -9.33 -7.33
N VAL A 91 13.09 -10.53 -7.75
CA VAL A 91 13.31 -10.84 -9.17
C VAL A 91 11.94 -10.96 -9.83
N TRP A 92 11.61 -9.99 -10.69
CA TRP A 92 10.39 -10.01 -11.49
C TRP A 92 10.74 -10.24 -12.95
N PRO A 93 9.99 -11.05 -13.71
CA PRO A 93 10.36 -11.33 -15.09
C PRO A 93 10.30 -10.10 -15.99
N ASP A 94 11.36 -9.87 -16.78
CA ASP A 94 11.49 -8.72 -17.68
C ASP A 94 10.55 -8.80 -18.90
N ASP A 95 10.07 -10.00 -19.23
CA ASP A 95 9.07 -10.23 -20.30
C ASP A 95 7.67 -9.71 -19.94
N LEU A 96 7.45 -9.37 -18.67
CA LEU A 96 6.18 -8.89 -18.18
C LEU A 96 6.12 -7.35 -18.12
N ARG A 97 4.89 -6.83 -18.01
CA ARG A 97 4.70 -5.42 -17.64
C ARG A 97 5.39 -5.12 -16.29
N PRO A 98 5.75 -3.85 -16.03
CA PRO A 98 6.50 -3.47 -14.83
C PRO A 98 5.92 -4.06 -13.55
N PHE A 99 6.78 -4.50 -12.63
CA PHE A 99 6.41 -5.06 -11.32
C PHE A 99 5.30 -4.25 -10.64
N LEU A 100 5.45 -2.91 -10.59
CA LEU A 100 4.49 -2.01 -9.96
C LEU A 100 3.07 -2.10 -10.56
N MET A 101 2.93 -2.52 -11.83
CA MET A 101 1.63 -2.67 -12.48
C MET A 101 0.99 -4.04 -12.24
N LEU A 102 1.79 -5.10 -12.18
CA LEU A 102 1.27 -6.46 -12.11
C LEU A 102 1.20 -7.02 -10.69
N PHE A 103 1.97 -6.45 -9.77
CA PHE A 103 1.97 -6.88 -8.38
C PHE A 103 0.60 -6.65 -7.71
N PRO A 104 0.09 -7.61 -6.91
CA PRO A 104 -1.22 -7.52 -6.28
C PRO A 104 -1.20 -6.62 -5.03
N TRP A 105 -1.06 -5.31 -5.25
CA TRP A 105 -1.07 -4.30 -4.18
C TRP A 105 -2.29 -4.37 -3.27
N GLY A 106 -3.42 -4.87 -3.78
CA GLY A 106 -4.64 -5.11 -3.00
C GLY A 106 -4.43 -6.04 -1.80
N ARG A 107 -3.39 -6.88 -1.79
CA ARG A 107 -3.03 -7.79 -0.67
C ARG A 107 -2.01 -7.18 0.31
N TYR A 108 -1.65 -5.91 0.14
CA TYR A 108 -0.72 -5.21 1.00
C TYR A 108 -1.41 -4.58 2.21
N HIS A 109 -1.87 -5.43 3.13
CA HIS A 109 -2.55 -5.03 4.37
C HIS A 109 -2.26 -6.03 5.51
N SER A 110 -3.02 -5.95 6.61
CA SER A 110 -2.87 -6.82 7.81
C SER A 110 -4.01 -7.84 7.98
N GLY A 111 -4.70 -8.18 6.89
CA GLY A 111 -5.83 -9.11 6.90
C GLY A 111 -5.42 -10.58 6.68
N PRO A 112 -6.38 -11.52 6.77
CA PRO A 112 -6.12 -12.95 6.64
C PRO A 112 -5.61 -13.35 5.24
N ASP A 113 -5.91 -12.58 4.21
CA ASP A 113 -5.45 -12.79 2.84
C ASP A 113 -4.26 -11.89 2.45
N ALA A 114 -3.69 -11.16 3.41
CA ALA A 114 -2.51 -10.34 3.17
C ALA A 114 -1.30 -11.18 2.74
N LEU A 115 -0.34 -10.52 2.10
CA LEU A 115 0.95 -11.16 1.81
C LEU A 115 1.70 -11.47 3.12
N PRO A 116 2.44 -12.60 3.20
CA PRO A 116 3.22 -12.96 4.39
C PRO A 116 4.53 -12.17 4.53
N TYR A 117 4.74 -11.18 3.66
CA TYR A 117 5.94 -10.35 3.60
C TYR A 117 5.59 -8.89 3.29
N THR A 118 6.54 -8.00 3.54
CA THR A 118 6.53 -6.60 3.13
C THR A 118 7.42 -6.40 1.91
N ILE A 119 7.14 -5.38 1.11
CA ILE A 119 7.97 -4.98 -0.03
C ILE A 119 8.49 -3.58 0.24
N ASP A 120 9.80 -3.43 0.15
CA ASP A 120 10.53 -2.17 0.16
C ASP A 120 10.79 -1.75 -1.30
N ILE A 121 10.16 -0.64 -1.69
CA ILE A 121 10.29 -0.05 -3.03
C ILE A 121 11.10 1.26 -3.02
N THR A 122 11.87 1.51 -1.96
CA THR A 122 12.75 2.70 -1.89
C THR A 122 13.72 2.77 -3.08
N GLN A 123 14.13 1.62 -3.62
CA GLN A 123 14.84 1.50 -4.88
C GLN A 123 13.94 0.76 -5.92
N PRO A 124 13.21 1.48 -6.79
CA PRO A 124 12.26 0.87 -7.72
C PRO A 124 12.86 -0.11 -8.73
N SER A 125 14.16 0.05 -9.04
CA SER A 125 14.89 -0.84 -9.94
C SER A 125 15.31 -2.16 -9.29
N ALA A 126 15.29 -2.24 -7.96
CA ALA A 126 15.69 -3.41 -7.19
C ALA A 126 14.81 -3.51 -5.92
N PRO A 127 13.49 -3.73 -6.07
CA PRO A 127 12.60 -3.85 -4.92
C PRO A 127 13.04 -5.03 -4.05
N ARG A 128 12.93 -4.89 -2.72
CA ARG A 128 13.32 -5.95 -1.78
C ARG A 128 12.14 -6.42 -0.96
N ALA A 129 12.05 -7.71 -0.70
CA ALA A 129 11.01 -8.30 0.12
C ALA A 129 11.57 -8.78 1.46
N ARG A 130 10.77 -8.60 2.51
CA ARG A 130 11.11 -9.09 3.86
C ARG A 130 9.93 -9.80 4.46
N SER A 131 10.16 -10.99 5.02
CA SER A 131 9.12 -11.72 5.75
C SER A 131 8.58 -10.86 6.90
N LYS A 132 7.27 -10.91 7.13
CA LYS A 132 6.66 -10.27 8.31
C LYS A 132 7.11 -10.92 9.62
N TYR A 133 7.66 -12.14 9.53
CA TYR A 133 8.22 -12.89 10.65
C TYR A 133 9.73 -12.74 10.78
N CYS A 134 10.37 -11.90 9.96
CA CYS A 134 11.80 -11.66 10.06
C CYS A 134 12.14 -11.05 11.43
N THR A 135 12.98 -11.74 12.20
CA THR A 135 13.41 -11.33 13.54
C THR A 135 14.54 -10.30 13.52
N HIS A 136 14.94 -9.83 12.33
CA HIS A 136 16.02 -8.86 12.11
C HIS A 136 17.38 -9.25 12.73
N THR A 137 17.55 -10.51 13.15
CA THR A 137 18.78 -10.94 13.80
C THR A 137 19.91 -11.00 12.78
N ARG A 138 21.07 -10.49 13.21
CA ARG A 138 22.27 -10.23 12.41
C ARG A 138 22.66 -11.44 11.58
N PHE A 139 22.42 -11.37 10.27
CA PHE A 139 22.91 -12.34 9.30
C PHE A 139 23.95 -11.65 8.42
N GLN A 140 25.05 -12.36 8.13
CA GLN A 140 26.28 -11.84 7.51
C GLN A 140 26.07 -11.38 6.04
N GLY A 141 25.24 -10.37 5.81
CA GLY A 141 24.96 -9.81 4.48
C GLY A 141 23.98 -10.61 3.62
N SER A 142 23.51 -11.78 4.06
CA SER A 142 22.49 -12.57 3.35
C SER A 142 21.11 -12.47 4.00
N ALA A 143 20.07 -12.89 3.27
CA ALA A 143 18.73 -13.04 3.82
C ALA A 143 18.70 -14.15 4.88
N CYS A 144 17.89 -13.97 5.92
CA CYS A 144 17.57 -15.03 6.88
C CYS A 144 16.62 -16.07 6.29
N ASP A 145 16.48 -17.23 6.94
CA ASP A 145 15.67 -18.34 6.46
C ASP A 145 14.21 -17.93 6.17
N GLU A 146 13.59 -17.14 7.06
CA GLU A 146 12.21 -16.67 6.86
C GLU A 146 12.08 -15.76 5.63
N CYS A 147 13.12 -14.97 5.33
CA CYS A 147 13.16 -14.12 4.14
C CYS A 147 13.46 -14.93 2.87
N THR A 148 14.21 -16.02 2.97
CA THR A 148 14.48 -16.92 1.83
C THR A 148 13.19 -17.58 1.33
N ASP A 149 12.28 -17.97 2.23
CA ASP A 149 10.97 -18.53 1.85
C ASP A 149 10.07 -17.53 1.09
N VAL A 150 10.28 -16.22 1.29
CA VAL A 150 9.54 -15.19 0.54
C VAL A 150 9.78 -15.31 -0.96
N HIS A 151 10.95 -15.81 -1.38
CA HIS A 151 11.29 -15.95 -2.79
C HIS A 151 10.29 -16.88 -3.50
N ARG A 152 9.92 -17.99 -2.87
CA ARG A 152 8.94 -18.95 -3.39
C ARG A 152 7.57 -18.30 -3.59
N HIS A 153 7.15 -17.43 -2.68
CA HIS A 153 5.89 -16.71 -2.81
C HIS A 153 5.93 -15.67 -3.94
N ILE A 154 7.05 -14.97 -4.14
CA ILE A 154 7.21 -14.02 -5.25
C ILE A 154 7.17 -14.74 -6.59
N LEU A 155 7.92 -15.85 -6.71
CA LEU A 155 7.91 -16.68 -7.92
C LEU A 155 6.48 -17.12 -8.26
N HIS A 156 5.75 -17.65 -7.30
CA HIS A 156 4.36 -18.05 -7.51
C HIS A 156 3.45 -16.89 -7.97
N LEU A 157 3.62 -15.69 -7.41
CA LEU A 157 2.88 -14.52 -7.88
C LEU A 157 3.27 -14.10 -9.31
N SER A 158 4.55 -14.24 -9.67
CA SER A 158 5.02 -13.93 -11.03
C SER A 158 4.45 -14.91 -12.06
N GLU A 159 4.27 -16.19 -11.70
CA GLU A 159 3.61 -17.18 -12.55
C GLU A 159 2.13 -16.83 -12.79
N ILE A 160 1.42 -16.45 -11.72
CA ILE A 160 0.01 -15.99 -11.83
C ILE A 160 -0.07 -14.72 -12.69
N ALA A 161 0.88 -13.79 -12.53
CA ALA A 161 0.91 -12.56 -13.30
C ALA A 161 1.27 -12.79 -14.78
N ARG A 162 2.01 -13.85 -15.11
CA ARG A 162 2.32 -14.20 -16.50
C ARG A 162 1.11 -14.77 -17.23
N ASP A 163 0.40 -15.69 -16.59
CA ASP A 163 -0.76 -16.36 -17.19
C ASP A 163 -1.95 -16.40 -16.22
N PRO A 164 -2.69 -15.28 -16.09
CA PRO A 164 -3.86 -15.24 -15.23
C PRO A 164 -4.97 -16.10 -15.85
N LYS A 165 -5.24 -17.26 -15.23
CA LYS A 165 -6.34 -18.16 -15.60
C LYS A 165 -7.69 -17.43 -15.51
N GLN A 166 -8.66 -17.85 -16.31
CA GLN A 166 -10.01 -17.24 -16.40
C GLN A 166 -10.75 -17.09 -15.05
N HIS A 167 -10.45 -17.95 -14.07
CA HIS A 167 -11.04 -17.92 -12.72
C HIS A 167 -10.04 -17.54 -11.63
N THR A 168 -8.94 -16.87 -11.99
CA THR A 168 -8.01 -16.33 -11.01
C THR A 168 -8.72 -15.31 -10.15
N ASN A 169 -8.64 -15.47 -8.84
CA ASN A 169 -9.27 -14.53 -7.91
C ASN A 169 -8.62 -13.14 -8.10
N TYR A 170 -9.44 -12.11 -8.29
CA TYR A 170 -9.02 -10.73 -8.52
C TYR A 170 -8.02 -10.19 -7.49
N LYS A 171 -7.99 -10.73 -6.26
CA LYS A 171 -7.00 -10.34 -5.25
C LYS A 171 -5.56 -10.65 -5.64
N TYR A 172 -5.32 -11.59 -6.54
CA TYR A 172 -3.99 -11.92 -7.06
C TYR A 172 -3.62 -11.10 -8.31
N LEU A 173 -4.54 -10.26 -8.79
CA LEU A 173 -4.34 -9.50 -10.02
C LEU A 173 -3.90 -8.07 -9.67
N GLY A 174 -2.76 -7.65 -10.22
CA GLY A 174 -2.36 -6.25 -10.25
C GLY A 174 -3.22 -5.38 -11.17
N LEU A 175 -2.95 -4.07 -11.11
CA LEU A 175 -3.67 -3.05 -11.88
C LEU A 175 -3.66 -3.32 -13.39
N GLY A 176 -2.53 -3.79 -13.95
CA GLY A 176 -2.42 -4.08 -15.38
C GLY A 176 -3.45 -5.12 -15.84
N HIS A 177 -3.61 -6.22 -15.09
CA HIS A 177 -4.61 -7.24 -15.42
C HIS A 177 -6.04 -6.70 -15.33
N LEU A 178 -6.32 -5.90 -14.29
CA LEU A 178 -7.65 -5.30 -14.11
C LEU A 178 -8.00 -4.33 -15.26
N GLN A 179 -7.02 -3.60 -15.79
CA GLN A 179 -7.20 -2.76 -16.96
C GLN A 179 -7.52 -3.57 -18.22
N ASP A 180 -6.85 -4.70 -18.44
CA ASP A 180 -7.11 -5.57 -19.58
C ASP A 180 -8.52 -6.17 -19.51
N ILE A 181 -8.91 -6.66 -18.33
CA ILE A 181 -10.24 -7.19 -18.06
C ILE A 181 -11.31 -6.13 -18.32
N ALA A 182 -11.12 -4.90 -17.82
CA ALA A 182 -12.04 -3.79 -18.05
C ALA A 182 -12.17 -3.45 -19.54
N LYS A 183 -11.06 -3.48 -20.29
CA LYS A 183 -11.05 -3.25 -21.74
C LYS A 183 -11.83 -4.35 -22.48
N THR A 184 -11.62 -5.62 -22.15
CA THR A 184 -12.36 -6.74 -22.73
C THR A 184 -13.87 -6.60 -22.48
N TYR A 185 -14.28 -6.24 -21.27
CA TYR A 185 -15.70 -5.98 -20.99
C TYR A 185 -16.27 -4.80 -21.78
N ALA A 186 -15.51 -3.72 -21.94
CA ALA A 186 -15.94 -2.58 -22.74
C ALA A 186 -16.17 -2.96 -24.22
N GLU A 187 -15.29 -3.80 -24.77
CA GLU A 187 -15.41 -4.33 -26.14
C GLU A 187 -16.64 -5.24 -26.28
N GLN A 188 -16.86 -6.16 -25.34
CA GLN A 188 -18.05 -7.03 -25.33
C GLN A 188 -19.35 -6.22 -25.26
N ILE A 189 -19.41 -5.20 -24.41
CA ILE A 189 -20.57 -4.30 -24.31
C ILE A 189 -20.83 -3.60 -25.65
N LYS A 190 -19.77 -3.16 -26.35
CA LYS A 190 -19.90 -2.52 -27.66
C LYS A 190 -20.50 -3.48 -28.68
N VAL A 191 -20.06 -4.75 -28.73
CA VAL A 191 -20.61 -5.78 -29.62
C VAL A 191 -22.08 -6.04 -29.33
N LEU A 192 -22.43 -6.25 -28.05
CA LEU A 192 -23.81 -6.51 -27.63
C LEU A 192 -24.75 -5.35 -27.99
N LYS A 193 -24.31 -4.09 -27.78
CA LYS A 193 -25.09 -2.90 -28.15
C LYS A 193 -25.38 -2.81 -29.65
N LEU A 194 -24.47 -3.28 -30.50
CA LEU A 194 -24.70 -3.30 -31.96
C LEU A 194 -25.69 -4.39 -32.34
N GLN A 195 -25.62 -5.58 -31.73
CA GLN A 195 -26.55 -6.68 -32.00
C GLN A 195 -28.00 -6.32 -31.63
N VAL A 196 -28.22 -5.66 -30.49
CA VAL A 196 -29.56 -5.24 -30.06
C VAL A 196 -30.18 -4.27 -31.08
N ARG A 197 -29.40 -3.36 -31.65
CA ARG A 197 -29.89 -2.41 -32.68
C ARG A 197 -30.32 -3.12 -33.97
N VAL A 198 -29.66 -4.20 -34.36
CA VAL A 198 -30.00 -4.96 -35.57
C VAL A 198 -31.29 -5.76 -35.40
N HIS A 199 -31.59 -6.27 -34.20
CA HIS A 199 -32.81 -7.04 -33.93
C HIS A 199 -34.04 -6.17 -33.63
N SER A 200 -33.89 -4.84 -33.63
CA SER A 200 -34.96 -3.87 -33.35
C SER A 200 -35.51 -3.20 -34.62
N LEU A 201 -35.09 -3.68 -35.80
CA LEU A 201 -35.51 -3.25 -37.13
C LEU A 201 -36.23 -4.41 -37.83
#